data_AF-A0A259F1G2-F1
#
_entry.id   AF-A0A259F1G2-F1
#
_cell.length_a   1.000
_cell.length_b   1.000
_cell.length_c   1.000
_cell.angle_alpha   90.00
_cell.angle_beta   90.00
_cell.angle_gamma   90.00
#
_symmetry.space_group_name_H-M   'P 1'
#
loop_
_entity.id
_entity.type
_entity.pdbx_description
1 polymer ?
#
loop_
_entity_poly.entity_id
_entity_poly.type
_entity_poly.pdbx_seq_one_letter_code
_entity_poly.pdbx_strand_id
1 'polypeptide(L)' 'MSKPIAIDINQILKLLPHRYPFLLVDRVLEIEPRQSITALKNVTMNEPFFQG' A
#
# COMPACT_ATOMS: atom_id res chain seq x y z
N MET A 1 0.10 -13.30 21.11
CA MET A 1 0.81 -12.68 19.96
C MET A 1 -0.23 -12.14 19.01
N SER A 2 -0.28 -10.82 18.82
CA SER A 2 -1.19 -10.19 17.85
C SER A 2 -0.83 -10.66 16.45
N LYS A 3 -1.80 -11.26 15.76
CA LYS A 3 -1.62 -11.75 14.38
C LYS A 3 -1.32 -10.56 13.47
N PRO A 4 -0.28 -10.59 12.61
CA PRO A 4 -0.03 -9.52 11.66
C PRO A 4 -1.24 -9.39 10.73
N ILE A 5 -1.80 -8.19 10.64
CA ILE A 5 -2.94 -7.90 9.78
C ILE A 5 -2.39 -7.56 8.39
N ALA A 6 -2.52 -8.51 7.46
CA ALA A 6 -2.21 -8.27 6.06
C ALA A 6 -3.40 -7.58 5.36
N ILE A 7 -3.13 -6.51 4.62
CA ILE A 7 -4.16 -5.73 3.91
C ILE A 7 -3.86 -5.74 2.41
N ASP A 8 -4.85 -6.14 1.61
CA ASP A 8 -4.77 -6.17 0.15
C ASP A 8 -5.16 -4.82 -0.50
N ILE A 9 -4.93 -4.71 -1.82
CA ILE A 9 -5.23 -3.50 -2.58
C ILE A 9 -6.71 -3.08 -2.55
N ASN A 10 -7.65 -4.03 -2.50
CA ASN A 10 -9.08 -3.72 -2.48
C ASN A 10 -9.48 -3.06 -1.16
N GLN A 11 -8.90 -3.53 -0.05
CA GLN A 11 -9.09 -2.92 1.25
C GLN A 11 -8.40 -1.55 1.32
N ILE A 12 -7.19 -1.41 0.79
CA ILE A 12 -6.48 -0.14 0.70
C ILE A 12 -7.32 0.90 -0.07
N LEU A 13 -7.91 0.52 -1.20
CA LEU A 13 -8.77 1.41 -2.01
C LEU A 13 -10.04 1.87 -1.29
N LYS A 14 -10.56 1.06 -0.35
CA LYS A 14 -11.71 1.44 0.49
C LYS A 14 -11.31 2.34 1.65
N LEU A 15 -10.12 2.13 2.21
CA LEU A 15 -9.61 2.88 3.36
C LEU A 15 -9.01 4.22 2.97
N LEU A 16 -8.34 4.30 1.82
CA LEU A 16 -7.67 5.50 1.33
C LEU A 16 -8.45 6.15 0.18
N PRO A 17 -8.52 7.49 0.13
CA PRO A 17 -9.12 8.21 -0.99
C PRO A 17 -8.21 8.24 -2.24
N HIS A 18 -6.92 7.97 -2.09
CA HIS A 18 -5.94 8.01 -3.18
C HIS A 18 -6.28 7.01 -4.29
N ARG A 19 -6.09 7.44 -5.54
CA ARG A 19 -6.28 6.63 -6.77
C ARG A 19 -5.08 6.81 -7.68
N TYR A 20 -5.01 6.00 -8.74
CA TYR A 20 -4.02 6.18 -9.79
C TYR A 20 -4.02 7.63 -10.30
N PRO A 21 -2.86 8.29 -10.47
CA PRO A 21 -1.49 7.75 -10.36
C PRO A 21 -0.81 7.97 -8.99
N PHE A 22 -1.55 8.39 -7.95
CA PHE A 22 -1.02 8.76 -6.63
C PHE A 22 -1.21 7.70 -5.53
N LEU A 23 -1.83 6.56 -5.84
CA LEU A 23 -1.85 5.43 -4.92
C LEU A 23 -0.54 4.66 -5.01
N LEU A 24 0.32 4.82 -4.00
CA LEU A 24 1.69 4.28 -3.98
C LEU A 24 1.89 3.15 -2.97
N VAL A 25 0.82 2.41 -2.63
CA VAL A 25 0.86 1.27 -1.71
C VAL A 25 0.06 0.12 -2.30
N ASP A 26 0.70 -1.02 -2.54
CA ASP A 26 0.06 -2.19 -3.14
C ASP A 26 -0.46 -3.19 -2.09
N ARG A 27 0.28 -3.34 -0.98
CA ARG A 27 -0.03 -4.30 0.08
C ARG A 27 0.54 -3.85 1.42
N VAL A 28 -0.20 -4.09 2.51
CA VAL A 28 0.35 -4.03 3.87
C VAL A 28 0.73 -5.42 4.32
N LEU A 29 1.97 -5.60 4.75
CA LEU A 29 2.51 -6.86 5.23
C LEU A 29 2.24 -7.03 6.73
N GLU A 30 2.50 -5.98 7.50
CA GLU A 30 2.37 -5.97 8.96
C GLU A 30 1.88 -4.60 9.44
N ILE A 31 1.10 -4.59 10.52
CA ILE A 31 0.63 -3.38 11.17
C ILE A 31 0.56 -3.59 12.68
N GLU A 32 1.19 -2.68 13.41
CA GLU A 32 1.08 -2.54 14.85
C GLU A 32 0.32 -1.24 15.13
N PRO A 33 -0.97 -1.32 15.52
CA PRO A 33 -1.80 -0.14 15.70
C PRO A 33 -1.13 0.88 16.63
N ARG A 34 -1.09 2.14 16.18
CA ARG A 34 -0.48 3.28 16.90
C ARG A 34 1.03 3.20 17.09
N GLN A 35 1.71 2.24 16.45
CA GLN A 35 3.16 2.04 16.57
C GLN A 35 3.83 2.07 15.20
N SER A 36 3.53 1.11 14.33
CA SER A 36 4.26 0.90 13.07
C SER A 36 3.40 0.26 11.98
N ILE A 37 3.81 0.42 10.73
CA ILE A 37 3.21 -0.26 9.57
C ILE A 37 4.30 -0.58 8.55
N THR A 38 4.29 -1.81 8.04
CA THR A 38 5.19 -2.27 6.99
C THR A 38 4.37 -2.56 5.74
N ALA A 39 4.63 -1.82 4.67
CA ALA A 39 3.90 -1.94 3.41
C ALA A 39 4.85 -2.09 2.22
N LEU A 40 4.32 -2.59 1.11
CA LEU A 40 5.04 -2.88 -0.12
C LEU A 40 4.41 -2.12 -1.28
N LYS A 41 5.29 -1.51 -2.09
CA LYS A 41 5.00 -0.91 -3.39
C LYS A 41 5.86 -1.61 -4.43
N ASN A 42 5.26 -2.23 -5.43
CA ASN A 42 5.98 -2.71 -6.58
C ASN A 42 6.34 -1.53 -7.47
N VAL A 43 7.56 -1.56 -8.00
CA VAL A 43 8.05 -0.53 -8.92
C VAL A 43 8.19 -1.17 -10.29
N THR A 44 7.55 -0.57 -11.31
CA THR A 44 7.58 -1.08 -12.68
C THR A 44 7.82 0.04 -13.68
N MET A 45 8.51 -0.25 -14.79
CA MET A 45 8.74 0.74 -15.86
C MET A 45 7.46 1.27 -16.51
N ASN A 46 6.31 0.63 -16.28
CA ASN A 46 5.01 1.05 -16.81
C ASN A 46 4.29 2.09 -15.92
N GLU A 47 4.98 2.66 -14.93
CA GLU A 47 4.40 3.72 -14.09
C GLU A 47 4.57 5.11 -14.73
N PRO A 48 3.58 6.01 -14.60
CA PRO A 48 3.52 7.25 -15.36
C PRO A 48 4.65 8.23 -15.02
N PHE A 49 5.21 8.17 -13.81
CA PHE A 49 6.32 9.04 -13.41
C PHE A 49 7.66 8.66 -14.04
N PHE A 50 7.77 7.52 -14.74
CA PHE A 50 8.96 7.17 -15.52
C PHE A 50 9.01 7.84 -16.90
N GLN A 51 7.95 8.56 -17.32
CA GLN A 51 7.93 9.25 -18.62
C GLN A 51 8.81 10.52 -18.65
N GLY A 52 9.14 11.11 -17.50
CA GLY A 52 9.99 12.30 -17.38
C GLY A 52 9.20 13.60 -17.46
#